data_AF-W2T443-F1
#
_entry.id   AF-W2T443-F1
#
_cell.length_a   1.000
_cell.length_b   1.000
_cell.length_c   1.000
_cell.angle_alpha   90.00
_cell.angle_beta   90.00
_cell.angle_gamma   90.00
#
_symmetry.space_group_name_H-M   'P 1'
#
loop_
_entity.id
_entity.type
_entity.pdbx_description
1 polymer ?
#
loop_
_entity_poly.entity_id
_entity_poly.type
_entity_poly.pdbx_seq_one_letter_code
_entity_poly.pdbx_strand_id
1 'polypeptide(L)'
;MCDVFYLPRALVSALVPSTRFALALICFFGCFVTYSLRTNMSFAIVCMVIENKTTELEPGAVNKCGKEIVVSDANEIVTGEFEWSKSIQGQILGAFFWGYLGSQVLGGYLASRFGGKRVILTCILGSSILTLASPVAARTNAYFLAGLRVAIGFLQGATFPAMHTMWSVWGPPLELSVLTGVTYAGAQIGNVFVLPLSGFLCQYGFDGGWPSIFYILGIIGLLWCIIWIYMVSDRPSNHPRISEAEKQYITKAVEENMGKHTGKPPATPWGSILTSRAVWACWFGHFAGDWGAYTMLVSLPSFLKDVLGLDLSSVGSLF
;
A
#
# COMPACT_ATOMS: atom_id res chain seq x y z
N MET A 1 7.05 -28.06 23.31
CA MET A 1 6.66 -26.68 22.97
C MET A 1 7.93 -25.89 22.65
N CYS A 2 8.54 -26.14 21.48
CA CYS A 2 9.65 -25.35 20.90
C CYS A 2 10.07 -25.95 19.53
N ASP A 3 9.13 -26.15 18.62
CA ASP A 3 9.44 -26.37 17.18
C ASP A 3 8.85 -25.19 16.42
N VAL A 4 9.48 -24.04 16.61
CA VAL A 4 9.11 -22.76 16.01
C VAL A 4 9.94 -22.58 14.73
N PHE A 5 9.29 -22.70 13.58
CA PHE A 5 9.65 -22.04 12.31
C PHE A 5 10.97 -22.39 11.60
N TYR A 6 11.46 -23.64 11.65
CA TYR A 6 12.39 -24.08 10.61
C TYR A 6 11.64 -24.79 9.49
N LEU A 7 11.36 -24.07 8.41
CA LEU A 7 11.05 -24.70 7.12
C LEU A 7 12.26 -25.59 6.77
N PRO A 8 12.09 -26.89 6.48
CA PRO A 8 13.23 -27.75 6.15
C PRO A 8 13.99 -27.13 4.96
N ARG A 9 15.33 -27.03 5.03
CA ARG A 9 16.14 -26.45 3.94
C ARG A 9 15.82 -27.07 2.56
N ALA A 10 15.47 -28.35 2.53
CA ALA A 10 15.03 -29.06 1.34
C ALA A 10 13.73 -28.49 0.72
N LEU A 11 12.81 -28.03 1.57
CA LEU A 11 11.55 -27.42 1.15
C LEU A 11 11.79 -26.02 0.58
N VAL A 12 12.68 -25.24 1.19
CA VAL A 12 13.10 -23.91 0.68
C VAL A 12 13.81 -24.04 -0.67
N SER A 13 14.72 -25.01 -0.84
CA SER A 13 15.41 -25.23 -2.12
C SER A 13 14.48 -25.67 -3.25
N ALA A 14 13.40 -26.38 -2.93
CA ALA A 14 12.37 -26.77 -3.91
C ALA A 14 11.39 -25.61 -4.21
N LEU A 15 11.25 -24.65 -3.30
CA LEU A 15 10.30 -23.52 -3.44
C LEU A 15 10.80 -22.44 -4.41
N VAL A 16 12.10 -22.11 -4.38
CA VAL A 16 12.69 -21.02 -5.18
C VAL A 16 12.43 -21.16 -6.70
N PRO A 17 12.55 -22.35 -7.33
CA PRO A 17 12.23 -22.54 -8.74
C PRO A 17 10.74 -22.82 -9.02
N SER A 18 9.88 -22.82 -8.00
CA SER A 18 8.48 -23.23 -8.08
C SER A 18 7.59 -22.14 -8.70
N THR A 19 6.55 -22.55 -9.43
CA THR A 19 5.53 -21.65 -10.00
C THR A 19 4.88 -20.77 -8.94
N ARG A 20 4.69 -21.32 -7.73
CA ARG A 20 4.14 -20.61 -6.56
C ARG A 20 5.02 -19.46 -6.07
N PHE A 21 6.34 -19.61 -6.10
CA PHE A 21 7.25 -18.55 -5.70
C PHE A 21 7.29 -17.45 -6.77
N ALA A 22 7.22 -17.80 -8.05
CA ALA A 22 7.02 -16.82 -9.12
C ALA A 22 5.71 -16.03 -8.93
N LEU A 23 4.61 -16.69 -8.55
CA LEU A 23 3.37 -16.01 -8.18
C LEU A 23 3.58 -15.07 -6.98
N ALA A 24 4.32 -15.50 -5.94
CA ALA A 24 4.65 -14.66 -4.79
C ALA A 24 5.44 -13.41 -5.19
N LEU A 25 6.39 -13.54 -6.11
CA LEU A 25 7.16 -12.39 -6.63
C LEU A 25 6.29 -11.43 -7.45
N ILE A 26 5.37 -11.95 -8.28
CA ILE A 26 4.44 -11.09 -9.01
C ILE A 26 3.51 -10.36 -8.03
N CYS A 27 3.00 -11.06 -7.01
CA CYS A 27 2.20 -10.46 -5.94
C CYS A 27 3.00 -9.44 -5.12
N PHE A 28 4.29 -9.68 -4.86
CA PHE A 28 5.22 -8.72 -4.25
C PHE A 28 5.26 -7.42 -5.05
N PHE A 29 5.45 -7.49 -6.37
CA PHE A 29 5.43 -6.30 -7.22
C PHE A 29 4.05 -5.64 -7.25
N GLY A 30 2.98 -6.42 -7.12
CA GLY A 30 1.61 -5.90 -7.00
C GLY A 30 1.39 -5.10 -5.71
N CYS A 31 1.89 -5.62 -4.58
CA CYS A 31 1.89 -4.91 -3.29
C CYS A 31 2.77 -3.66 -3.36
N PHE A 32 3.94 -3.75 -3.99
CA PHE A 32 4.83 -2.61 -4.24
C PHE A 32 4.11 -1.49 -4.99
N VAL A 33 3.47 -1.81 -6.13
CA VAL A 33 2.69 -0.83 -6.92
C VAL A 33 1.55 -0.26 -6.09
N THR A 34 0.78 -1.12 -5.43
CA THR A 34 -0.40 -0.69 -4.65
C THR A 34 -0.01 0.31 -3.56
N TYR A 35 1.04 0.03 -2.79
CA TYR A 35 1.51 0.94 -1.75
C TYR A 35 2.17 2.19 -2.33
N SER A 36 2.85 2.08 -3.48
CA SER A 36 3.40 3.24 -4.16
C SER A 36 2.30 4.22 -4.60
N LEU A 37 1.21 3.71 -5.18
CA LEU A 37 0.04 4.49 -5.55
C LEU A 37 -0.75 5.03 -4.35
N ARG A 38 -0.61 4.40 -3.18
CA ARG A 38 -1.27 4.83 -1.94
C ARG A 38 -0.59 6.05 -1.33
N THR A 39 0.73 5.98 -1.20
CA THR A 39 1.55 6.97 -0.48
C THR A 39 2.05 8.11 -1.35
N ASN A 40 1.97 8.00 -2.69
CA ASN A 40 2.36 9.06 -3.61
C ASN A 40 1.79 10.44 -3.24
N MET A 41 0.51 10.51 -2.86
CA MET A 41 -0.16 11.77 -2.51
C MET A 41 0.44 12.42 -1.26
N SER A 42 0.85 11.62 -0.27
CA SER A 42 1.47 12.12 0.96
C SER A 42 2.77 12.85 0.69
N PHE A 43 3.50 12.46 -0.35
CA PHE A 43 4.75 13.11 -0.74
C PHE A 43 4.53 14.20 -1.80
N ALA A 44 3.68 13.94 -2.79
CA ALA A 44 3.38 14.89 -3.85
C ALA A 44 2.76 16.19 -3.32
N ILE A 45 1.95 16.12 -2.25
CA ILE A 45 1.29 17.31 -1.68
C ILE A 45 2.28 18.38 -1.23
N VAL A 46 3.50 17.99 -0.83
CA VAL A 46 4.59 18.89 -0.44
C VAL A 46 5.04 19.76 -1.60
N CYS A 47 5.02 19.22 -2.82
CA CYS A 47 5.42 19.94 -4.03
C CYS A 47 4.22 20.61 -4.74
N MET A 48 3.00 20.23 -4.38
CA MET A 48 1.76 20.75 -4.96
C MET A 48 1.31 22.05 -4.31
N VAL A 49 1.51 22.21 -3.00
CA VAL A 49 0.95 23.33 -2.23
C VAL A 49 1.98 24.40 -1.96
N ILE A 50 1.60 25.66 -2.19
CA ILE A 50 2.40 26.81 -1.79
C ILE A 50 2.50 26.84 -0.27
N GLU A 51 3.71 26.72 0.26
CA GLU A 51 3.94 27.06 1.65
C GLU A 51 3.90 28.58 1.78
N ASN A 52 2.77 29.13 2.24
CA ASN A 52 2.73 30.51 2.73
C ASN A 52 3.63 30.60 3.97
N LYS A 53 4.93 30.81 3.77
CA LYS A 53 5.81 31.38 4.79
C LYS A 53 5.48 32.86 4.97
N THR A 54 4.22 33.20 5.27
CA THR A 54 3.90 34.49 5.87
C THR A 54 4.20 34.39 7.37
N THR A 55 5.47 34.22 7.71
CA THR A 55 5.98 35.02 8.81
C THR A 55 6.16 36.41 8.20
N GLU A 56 5.17 37.27 8.38
CA GLU A 56 5.41 38.70 8.45
C GLU A 56 6.44 38.91 9.56
N LEU A 57 7.72 38.77 9.23
CA LEU A 57 8.79 39.32 10.03
C LEU A 57 8.72 40.82 9.76
N GLU A 58 8.16 41.57 10.71
CA GLU A 58 8.29 43.02 10.68
C GLU A 58 9.78 43.38 10.50
N PRO A 59 10.10 44.36 9.63
CA PRO A 59 11.47 44.84 9.51
C PRO A 59 11.95 45.32 10.88
N GLY A 60 12.91 44.61 11.46
CA GLY A 60 13.42 44.88 12.82
C GLY A 60 13.08 43.83 13.88
N ALA A 61 12.46 42.70 13.53
CA ALA A 61 12.26 41.60 14.47
C ALA A 61 13.60 41.07 15.01
N VAL A 62 13.76 41.12 16.33
CA VAL A 62 14.96 40.69 17.05
C VAL A 62 14.74 39.26 17.52
N ASN A 63 15.69 38.35 17.26
CA ASN A 63 15.61 36.99 17.79
C ASN A 63 15.76 36.99 19.34
N LYS A 64 15.43 35.88 20.01
CA LYS A 64 15.59 35.73 21.48
C LYS A 64 17.02 35.96 22.01
N CYS A 65 18.00 36.20 21.13
CA CYS A 65 19.39 36.51 21.45
C CYS A 65 19.83 37.94 21.07
N GLY A 66 18.91 38.86 20.74
CA GLY A 66 19.24 40.28 20.57
C GLY A 66 19.89 40.68 19.25
N LYS A 67 19.87 39.81 18.21
CA LYS A 67 20.39 40.14 16.87
C LYS A 67 19.27 40.54 15.91
N GLU A 68 19.47 41.64 15.19
CA GLU A 68 18.63 42.06 14.06
C GLU A 68 18.71 41.02 12.94
N ILE A 69 17.53 40.63 12.45
CA ILE A 69 17.40 39.76 11.28
C ILE A 69 17.55 40.64 10.03
N VAL A 70 18.74 40.62 9.42
CA VAL A 70 18.95 41.21 8.10
C VAL A 70 18.28 40.29 7.08
N VAL A 71 17.17 40.73 6.50
CA VAL A 71 16.51 40.06 5.38
C VAL A 71 17.34 40.31 4.13
N SER A 72 18.27 39.40 3.84
CA SER A 72 19.00 39.38 2.58
C SER A 72 18.17 38.64 1.53
N ASP A 73 17.78 39.37 0.49
CA ASP A 73 17.23 38.94 -0.79
C ASP A 73 15.98 38.03 -0.80
N ALA A 74 14.86 38.67 -1.09
CA ALA A 74 13.60 38.06 -1.52
C ALA A 74 13.73 37.41 -2.90
N ASN A 75 14.30 36.19 -2.97
CA ASN A 75 14.27 35.37 -4.18
C ASN A 75 14.20 33.85 -3.90
N GLU A 76 13.50 33.42 -2.84
CA GLU A 76 13.32 32.00 -2.51
C GLU A 76 12.04 31.41 -3.13
N ILE A 77 12.22 30.77 -4.29
CA ILE A 77 11.49 29.64 -4.87
C ILE A 77 10.04 29.44 -4.36
N VAL A 78 9.07 29.97 -5.11
CA VAL A 78 7.65 29.57 -4.96
C VAL A 78 7.51 28.11 -5.40
N THR A 79 7.54 27.16 -4.46
CA THR A 79 7.30 25.74 -4.76
C THR A 79 5.87 25.36 -4.40
N GLY A 80 4.97 25.41 -5.38
CA GLY A 80 3.59 24.94 -5.27
C GLY A 80 2.67 25.58 -6.31
N GLU A 81 1.74 24.82 -6.87
CA GLU A 81 0.73 25.30 -7.85
C GLU A 81 -0.59 25.69 -7.16
N PHE A 82 -0.83 25.20 -5.94
CA PHE A 82 -2.12 25.31 -5.26
C PHE A 82 -2.04 26.01 -3.89
N GLU A 83 -3.01 26.87 -3.59
CA GLU A 83 -3.18 27.50 -2.27
C GLU A 83 -4.16 26.69 -1.39
N TRP A 84 -3.77 25.48 -0.99
CA TRP A 84 -4.62 24.64 -0.12
C TRP A 84 -4.30 24.82 1.36
N SER A 85 -5.33 25.11 2.17
CA SER A 85 -5.18 25.14 3.62
C SER A 85 -4.76 23.77 4.18
N LYS A 86 -4.06 23.75 5.32
CA LYS A 86 -3.65 22.49 5.98
C LYS A 86 -4.86 21.58 6.29
N SER A 87 -6.04 22.15 6.51
CA SER A 87 -7.29 21.40 6.68
C SER A 87 -7.68 20.63 5.40
N ILE A 88 -7.66 21.30 4.24
CA ILE A 88 -7.98 20.68 2.95
C ILE A 88 -6.95 19.60 2.60
N GLN A 89 -5.67 19.87 2.84
CA GLN A 89 -4.60 18.88 2.64
C GLN A 89 -4.86 17.61 3.47
N GLY A 90 -5.18 17.77 4.75
CA GLY A 90 -5.56 16.67 5.64
C GLY A 90 -6.79 15.90 5.17
N GLN A 91 -7.80 16.60 4.65
CA GLN A 91 -9.00 15.97 4.09
C GLN A 91 -8.70 15.15 2.83
N ILE A 92 -7.89 15.65 1.89
CA ILE A 92 -7.48 14.92 0.67
C ILE A 92 -6.68 13.67 1.02
N LEU A 93 -5.76 13.77 1.99
CA LEU A 93 -4.97 12.64 2.48
C LEU A 93 -5.86 11.59 3.16
N GLY A 94 -6.79 12.05 4.01
CA GLY A 94 -7.74 11.20 4.72
C GLY A 94 -8.81 10.54 3.84
N ALA A 95 -9.21 11.19 2.74
CA ALA A 95 -10.26 10.73 1.83
C ALA A 95 -10.02 9.29 1.32
N PHE A 96 -8.76 8.92 1.09
CA PHE A 96 -8.39 7.55 0.70
C PHE A 96 -8.89 6.49 1.71
N PHE A 97 -8.73 6.76 3.01
CA PHE A 97 -9.04 5.79 4.06
C PHE A 97 -10.54 5.53 4.19
N TRP A 98 -11.37 6.53 3.92
CA TRP A 98 -12.83 6.38 3.92
C TRP A 98 -13.29 5.38 2.85
N GLY A 99 -12.75 5.47 1.63
CA GLY A 99 -13.02 4.50 0.58
C GLY A 99 -12.47 3.12 0.92
N TYR A 100 -11.26 3.07 1.47
CA TYR A 100 -10.56 1.84 1.84
C TYR A 100 -11.31 1.01 2.89
N LEU A 101 -11.91 1.66 3.89
CA LEU A 101 -12.68 0.98 4.95
C LEU A 101 -13.90 0.24 4.38
N GLY A 102 -14.61 0.86 3.44
CA GLY A 102 -15.84 0.32 2.87
C GLY A 102 -15.63 -0.90 1.96
N SER A 103 -14.45 -1.04 1.36
CA SER A 103 -14.22 -2.08 0.34
C SER A 103 -13.56 -3.36 0.84
N GLN A 104 -13.02 -3.41 2.07
CA GLN A 104 -12.34 -4.60 2.61
C GLN A 104 -13.25 -5.84 2.61
N VAL A 105 -14.41 -5.72 3.26
CA VAL A 105 -15.37 -6.83 3.39
C VAL A 105 -15.96 -7.21 2.03
N LEU A 106 -16.31 -6.20 1.24
CA LEU A 106 -16.86 -6.40 -0.10
C LEU A 106 -15.84 -7.07 -1.03
N GLY A 107 -14.58 -6.66 -0.97
CA GLY A 107 -13.48 -7.19 -1.75
C GLY A 107 -13.23 -8.67 -1.49
N GLY A 108 -13.24 -9.09 -0.23
CA GLY A 108 -13.15 -10.51 0.14
C GLY A 108 -14.31 -11.32 -0.40
N TYR A 109 -15.54 -10.80 -0.28
CA TYR A 109 -16.73 -11.44 -0.83
C TYR A 109 -16.65 -11.58 -2.36
N LEU A 110 -16.30 -10.51 -3.07
CA LEU A 110 -16.14 -10.52 -4.53
C LEU A 110 -15.03 -11.47 -4.98
N ALA A 111 -13.89 -11.49 -4.28
CA ALA A 111 -12.77 -12.38 -4.62
C ALA A 111 -13.14 -13.85 -4.49
N SER A 112 -13.92 -14.20 -3.46
CA SER A 112 -14.40 -15.58 -3.26
C SER A 112 -15.33 -16.05 -4.39
N ARG A 113 -16.08 -15.14 -5.01
CA ARG A 113 -17.10 -15.46 -6.04
C ARG A 113 -16.59 -15.35 -7.47
N PHE A 114 -15.79 -14.32 -7.76
CA PHE A 114 -15.31 -14.02 -9.11
C PHE A 114 -13.86 -14.44 -9.37
N GLY A 115 -13.15 -14.89 -8.32
CA GLY A 115 -11.73 -15.27 -8.39
C GLY A 115 -10.80 -14.11 -8.06
N GLY A 116 -9.69 -14.43 -7.39
CA GLY A 116 -8.71 -13.44 -6.96
C GLY A 116 -8.03 -12.72 -8.12
N LYS A 117 -7.79 -13.37 -9.26
CA LYS A 117 -7.08 -12.80 -10.42
C LYS A 117 -7.82 -11.60 -10.96
N ARG A 118 -9.14 -11.74 -11.17
CA ARG A 118 -9.99 -10.70 -11.74
C ARG A 118 -10.13 -9.52 -10.79
N VAL A 119 -10.38 -9.80 -9.51
CA VAL A 119 -10.53 -8.73 -8.51
C VAL A 119 -9.23 -7.93 -8.36
N ILE A 120 -8.09 -8.57 -8.14
CA ILE A 120 -6.79 -7.90 -8.03
C ILE A 120 -6.49 -7.06 -9.27
N LEU A 121 -6.75 -7.62 -10.47
CA LEU A 121 -6.56 -6.89 -11.73
C LEU A 121 -7.43 -5.65 -11.78
N THR A 122 -8.74 -5.74 -11.50
CA THR A 122 -9.64 -4.59 -11.53
C THR A 122 -9.26 -3.52 -10.51
N CYS A 123 -8.80 -3.92 -9.32
CA CYS A 123 -8.37 -3.01 -8.26
C CYS A 123 -7.13 -2.21 -8.67
N ILE A 124 -6.09 -2.89 -9.14
CA ILE A 124 -4.81 -2.23 -9.49
C ILE A 124 -4.95 -1.47 -10.82
N LEU A 125 -5.66 -2.02 -11.81
CA LEU A 125 -5.91 -1.33 -13.08
C LEU A 125 -6.71 -0.04 -12.86
N GLY A 126 -7.83 -0.13 -12.13
CA GLY A 126 -8.66 1.03 -11.86
C GLY A 126 -7.93 2.08 -11.01
N SER A 127 -7.22 1.67 -9.95
CA SER A 127 -6.45 2.62 -9.15
C SER A 127 -5.30 3.27 -9.93
N SER A 128 -4.66 2.55 -10.85
CA SER A 128 -3.62 3.11 -11.72
C SER A 128 -4.19 4.16 -12.68
N ILE A 129 -5.33 3.89 -13.32
CA ILE A 129 -6.00 4.83 -14.23
C ILE A 129 -6.44 6.10 -13.48
N LEU A 130 -7.06 5.94 -12.31
CA LEU A 130 -7.47 7.08 -11.48
C LEU A 130 -6.27 7.87 -10.96
N THR A 131 -5.13 7.21 -10.71
CA THR A 131 -3.89 7.90 -10.37
C THR A 131 -3.37 8.75 -11.54
N LEU A 132 -3.42 8.24 -12.78
CA LEU A 132 -3.08 9.02 -13.98
C LEU A 132 -3.99 10.24 -14.17
N ALA A 133 -5.27 10.12 -13.78
CA ALA A 133 -6.21 11.24 -13.83
C ALA A 133 -6.04 12.26 -12.69
N SER A 134 -5.26 11.95 -11.66
CA SER A 134 -5.15 12.77 -10.45
C SER A 134 -4.55 14.17 -10.70
N PRO A 135 -3.55 14.38 -11.56
CA PRO A 135 -3.06 15.73 -11.84
C PRO A 135 -4.09 16.64 -12.51
N VAL A 136 -4.84 16.10 -13.48
CA VAL A 136 -5.93 16.83 -14.15
C VAL A 136 -7.02 17.20 -13.16
N ALA A 137 -7.32 16.30 -12.22
CA ALA A 137 -8.28 16.54 -11.17
C ALA A 137 -7.82 17.59 -10.14
N ALA A 138 -6.53 17.60 -9.79
CA ALA A 138 -5.97 18.59 -8.88
C ALA A 138 -6.10 20.01 -9.45
N ARG A 139 -5.83 20.18 -10.76
CA ARG A 139 -5.94 21.47 -11.47
C ARG A 139 -7.36 22.00 -11.62
N THR A 140 -8.37 21.12 -11.57
CA THR A 140 -9.77 21.52 -11.68
C THR A 140 -10.36 21.89 -10.34
N ASN A 141 -10.29 21.00 -9.34
CA ASN A 141 -10.79 21.26 -8.00
C ASN A 141 -10.22 20.31 -6.95
N ALA A 142 -9.81 20.83 -5.80
CA ALA A 142 -9.37 20.06 -4.63
C ALA A 142 -10.38 18.99 -4.18
N TYR A 143 -11.69 19.30 -4.22
CA TYR A 143 -12.74 18.35 -3.85
C TYR A 143 -12.91 17.22 -4.87
N PHE A 144 -12.64 17.51 -6.16
CA PHE A 144 -12.67 16.48 -7.19
C PHE A 144 -11.50 15.51 -7.04
N LEU A 145 -10.31 16.03 -6.70
CA LEU A 145 -9.17 15.21 -6.29
C LEU A 145 -9.50 14.34 -5.06
N ALA A 146 -10.16 14.91 -4.04
CA ALA A 146 -10.59 14.14 -2.87
C ALA A 146 -11.57 13.00 -3.26
N GLY A 147 -12.53 13.25 -4.16
CA GLY A 147 -13.42 12.21 -4.69
C GLY A 147 -12.69 11.08 -5.41
N LEU A 148 -11.70 11.42 -6.25
CA LEU A 148 -10.80 10.46 -6.88
C LEU A 148 -10.01 9.65 -5.85
N ARG A 149 -9.55 10.28 -4.77
CA ARG A 149 -8.86 9.59 -3.66
C ARG A 149 -9.76 8.59 -2.95
N VAL A 150 -11.04 8.92 -2.72
CA VAL A 150 -12.03 7.96 -2.20
C VAL A 150 -12.16 6.77 -3.15
N ALA A 151 -12.31 7.01 -4.45
CA ALA A 151 -12.46 5.94 -5.44
C ALA A 151 -11.21 5.04 -5.53
N ILE A 152 -10.00 5.62 -5.49
CA ILE A 152 -8.74 4.86 -5.42
C ILE A 152 -8.68 4.00 -4.15
N GLY A 153 -9.03 4.58 -3.00
CA GLY A 153 -9.07 3.85 -1.72
C GLY A 153 -10.06 2.69 -1.75
N PHE A 154 -11.25 2.91 -2.32
CA PHE A 154 -12.27 1.88 -2.49
C PHE A 154 -11.74 0.72 -3.36
N LEU A 155 -11.10 1.00 -4.49
CA LEU A 155 -10.52 -0.05 -5.32
C LEU A 155 -9.39 -0.81 -4.61
N GLN A 156 -8.47 -0.11 -3.96
CA GLN A 156 -7.32 -0.74 -3.32
C GLN A 156 -7.67 -1.55 -2.06
N GLY A 157 -8.75 -1.22 -1.35
CA GLY A 157 -9.13 -1.96 -0.15
C GLY A 157 -9.53 -3.42 -0.43
N ALA A 158 -9.94 -3.74 -1.66
CA ALA A 158 -10.23 -5.12 -2.05
C ALA A 158 -8.98 -5.96 -2.39
N THR A 159 -7.79 -5.35 -2.53
CA THR A 159 -6.57 -6.04 -2.99
C THR A 159 -6.08 -7.09 -2.00
N PHE A 160 -5.94 -6.77 -0.71
CA PHE A 160 -5.42 -7.71 0.31
C PHE A 160 -6.34 -8.91 0.57
N PRO A 161 -7.67 -8.73 0.74
CA PRO A 161 -8.60 -9.86 0.84
C PRO A 161 -8.55 -10.76 -0.39
N ALA A 162 -8.41 -10.17 -1.59
CA ALA A 162 -8.30 -10.94 -2.83
C ALA A 162 -6.98 -11.71 -2.94
N MET A 163 -5.87 -11.15 -2.44
CA MET A 163 -4.58 -11.85 -2.34
C MET A 163 -4.67 -13.03 -1.38
N HIS A 164 -5.29 -12.88 -0.21
CA HIS A 164 -5.52 -14.00 0.71
C HIS A 164 -6.40 -15.10 0.09
N THR A 165 -7.41 -14.71 -0.69
CA THR A 165 -8.25 -15.67 -1.43
C THR A 165 -7.44 -16.40 -2.51
N MET A 166 -6.49 -15.74 -3.16
CA MET A 166 -5.58 -16.39 -4.10
C MET A 166 -4.69 -17.41 -3.38
N TRP A 167 -4.12 -17.00 -2.24
CA TRP A 167 -3.23 -17.86 -1.45
C TRP A 167 -3.95 -19.04 -0.81
N SER A 168 -5.25 -18.95 -0.52
CA SER A 168 -6.00 -20.09 -0.02
C SER A 168 -6.10 -21.22 -1.07
N VAL A 169 -6.01 -20.90 -2.37
CA VAL A 169 -6.05 -21.88 -3.46
C VAL A 169 -4.66 -22.32 -3.90
N TRP A 170 -3.66 -21.43 -3.83
CA TRP A 170 -2.31 -21.66 -4.37
C TRP A 170 -1.26 -22.05 -3.32
N GLY A 171 -1.47 -21.70 -2.05
CA GLY A 171 -0.49 -21.83 -0.98
C GLY A 171 -0.74 -23.04 -0.09
N PRO A 172 0.14 -24.07 -0.09
CA PRO A 172 0.07 -25.15 0.88
C PRO A 172 0.23 -24.61 2.31
N PRO A 173 -0.43 -25.21 3.31
CA PRO A 173 -0.51 -24.67 4.67
C PRO A 173 0.85 -24.44 5.34
N LEU A 174 1.80 -25.35 5.10
CA LEU A 174 3.15 -25.30 5.68
C LEU A 174 4.01 -24.17 5.12
N GLU A 175 3.73 -23.71 3.89
CA GLU A 175 4.53 -22.72 3.16
C GLU A 175 3.83 -21.35 3.08
N LEU A 176 2.55 -21.30 3.44
CA LEU A 176 1.66 -20.15 3.28
C LEU A 176 2.21 -18.88 3.94
N SER A 177 2.75 -18.99 5.15
CA SER A 177 3.31 -17.85 5.90
C SER A 177 4.53 -17.24 5.20
N VAL A 178 5.35 -18.06 4.52
CA VAL A 178 6.51 -17.57 3.76
C VAL A 178 6.05 -16.88 2.47
N LEU A 179 5.10 -17.47 1.75
CA LEU A 179 4.56 -16.91 0.51
C LEU A 179 3.85 -15.57 0.73
N THR A 180 3.03 -15.48 1.78
CA THR A 180 2.36 -14.25 2.19
C THR A 180 3.35 -13.22 2.75
N GLY A 181 4.34 -13.65 3.53
CA GLY A 181 5.41 -12.77 4.03
C GLY A 181 6.22 -12.13 2.90
N VAL A 182 6.63 -12.92 1.90
CA VAL A 182 7.28 -12.41 0.68
C VAL A 182 6.34 -11.43 -0.04
N THR A 183 5.08 -11.78 -0.24
CA THR A 183 4.11 -10.90 -0.90
C THR A 183 4.03 -9.52 -0.21
N TYR A 184 3.91 -9.50 1.11
CA TYR A 184 3.73 -8.26 1.88
C TYR A 184 5.03 -7.46 2.09
N ALA A 185 6.20 -8.07 1.94
CA ALA A 185 7.46 -7.32 1.92
C ALA A 185 7.47 -6.24 0.81
N GLY A 186 6.81 -6.50 -0.32
CA GLY A 186 6.70 -5.55 -1.43
C GLY A 186 6.00 -4.25 -1.03
N ALA A 187 5.03 -4.31 -0.11
CA ALA A 187 4.32 -3.13 0.39
C ALA A 187 5.26 -2.13 1.06
N GLN A 188 6.15 -2.61 1.93
CA GLN A 188 7.08 -1.75 2.66
C GLN A 188 8.14 -1.16 1.75
N ILE A 189 8.65 -1.96 0.82
CA ILE A 189 9.62 -1.49 -0.19
C ILE A 189 8.98 -0.43 -1.08
N GLY A 190 7.69 -0.55 -1.43
CA GLY A 190 6.95 0.48 -2.16
C GLY A 190 6.92 1.83 -1.42
N ASN A 191 6.64 1.82 -0.11
CA ASN A 191 6.63 3.05 0.70
C ASN A 191 8.01 3.74 0.74
N VAL A 192 9.07 2.96 0.95
CA VAL A 192 10.44 3.47 1.00
C VAL A 192 10.87 3.99 -0.35
N PHE A 193 10.45 3.35 -1.44
CA PHE A 193 10.83 3.75 -2.80
C PHE A 193 10.17 5.07 -3.25
N VAL A 194 8.91 5.31 -2.88
CA VAL A 194 8.18 6.49 -3.35
C VAL A 194 8.73 7.79 -2.77
N LEU A 195 9.27 7.79 -1.55
CA LEU A 195 9.83 8.99 -0.92
C LEU A 195 10.97 9.64 -1.76
N PRO A 196 12.10 8.95 -2.03
CA PRO A 196 13.18 9.52 -2.83
C PRO A 196 12.76 9.76 -4.29
N LEU A 197 11.91 8.89 -4.85
CA LEU A 197 11.38 9.09 -6.21
C LEU A 197 10.58 10.39 -6.31
N SER A 198 9.72 10.66 -5.32
CA SER A 198 8.91 11.88 -5.29
C SER A 198 9.80 13.11 -5.16
N GLY A 199 10.81 13.09 -4.30
CA GLY A 199 11.76 14.20 -4.15
C GLY A 199 12.51 14.50 -5.46
N PHE A 200 13.02 13.47 -6.13
CA PHE A 200 13.71 13.61 -7.42
C PHE A 200 12.77 14.15 -8.51
N LEU A 201 11.56 13.61 -8.61
CA LEU A 201 10.57 14.02 -9.61
C LEU A 201 10.00 15.41 -9.35
N CYS A 202 9.90 15.87 -8.10
CA CYS A 202 9.51 17.24 -7.82
C CYS A 202 10.54 18.26 -8.34
N GLN A 203 11.84 17.93 -8.28
CA GLN A 203 12.91 18.84 -8.71
C GLN A 203 13.17 18.81 -10.22
N TYR A 204 13.16 17.62 -10.82
CA TYR A 204 13.58 17.41 -12.21
C TYR A 204 12.46 16.88 -13.12
N GLY A 205 11.25 16.68 -12.58
CA GLY A 205 10.13 16.15 -13.33
C GLY A 205 9.54 17.16 -14.31
N PHE A 206 8.73 16.64 -15.22
CA PHE A 206 8.01 17.42 -16.22
C PHE A 206 6.70 17.99 -15.66
N ASP A 207 6.15 19.01 -16.35
CA ASP A 207 4.85 19.63 -16.03
C ASP A 207 4.77 20.25 -14.61
N GLY A 208 5.82 20.95 -14.16
CA GLY A 208 5.88 21.50 -12.81
C GLY A 208 6.31 20.49 -11.73
N GLY A 209 6.90 19.37 -12.14
CA GLY A 209 7.53 18.37 -11.27
C GLY A 209 6.52 17.41 -10.65
N TRP A 210 5.56 17.91 -9.88
CA TRP A 210 4.63 17.09 -9.09
C TRP A 210 3.71 16.16 -9.93
N PRO A 211 3.23 16.51 -11.15
CA PRO A 211 2.38 15.60 -11.93
C PRO A 211 3.10 14.34 -12.37
N SER A 212 4.41 14.44 -12.60
CA SER A 212 5.24 13.34 -13.10
C SER A 212 5.23 12.12 -12.15
N ILE A 213 5.07 12.35 -10.85
CA ILE A 213 4.95 11.29 -9.82
C ILE A 213 3.73 10.41 -10.11
N PHE A 214 2.58 11.04 -10.36
CA PHE A 214 1.33 10.33 -10.63
C PHE A 214 1.39 9.59 -11.97
N TYR A 215 1.96 10.22 -13.00
CA TYR A 215 2.08 9.61 -14.32
C TYR A 215 3.00 8.39 -14.33
N ILE A 216 4.20 8.50 -13.75
CA ILE A 216 5.17 7.40 -13.73
C ILE A 216 4.63 6.22 -12.91
N LEU A 217 4.12 6.47 -11.71
CA LEU A 217 3.59 5.41 -10.86
C LEU A 217 2.34 4.76 -11.46
N GLY A 218 1.46 5.55 -12.07
CA GLY A 218 0.29 5.03 -12.78
C GLY A 218 0.68 4.13 -13.96
N ILE A 219 1.67 4.53 -14.77
CA ILE A 219 2.16 3.72 -15.89
C ILE A 219 2.80 2.42 -15.39
N ILE A 220 3.61 2.46 -14.33
CA ILE A 220 4.19 1.26 -13.71
C ILE A 220 3.08 0.29 -13.27
N GLY A 221 1.99 0.82 -12.69
CA GLY A 221 0.83 0.00 -12.31
C GLY A 221 0.11 -0.62 -13.50
N LEU A 222 -0.02 0.11 -14.62
CA LEU A 222 -0.57 -0.44 -15.87
C LEU A 222 0.32 -1.55 -16.45
N LEU A 223 1.64 -1.35 -16.48
CA LEU A 223 2.59 -2.37 -16.93
C LEU A 223 2.51 -3.63 -16.08
N TRP A 224 2.39 -3.48 -14.75
CA TRP A 224 2.17 -4.62 -13.86
C TRP A 224 0.86 -5.35 -14.17
N CYS A 225 -0.23 -4.63 -14.49
CA CYS A 225 -1.49 -5.24 -14.88
C CYS A 225 -1.36 -6.11 -16.15
N ILE A 226 -0.57 -5.66 -17.13
CA ILE A 226 -0.28 -6.43 -18.35
C ILE A 226 0.44 -7.73 -17.96
N ILE A 227 1.48 -7.64 -17.13
CA ILE A 227 2.22 -8.82 -16.64
C ILE A 227 1.28 -9.78 -15.89
N TRP A 228 0.40 -9.26 -15.03
CA TRP A 228 -0.56 -10.04 -14.24
C TRP A 228 -1.53 -10.84 -15.12
N ILE A 229 -2.04 -10.23 -16.21
CA ILE A 229 -2.97 -10.89 -17.14
C ILE A 229 -2.34 -12.14 -17.76
N TYR A 230 -1.08 -12.03 -18.20
CA TYR A 230 -0.37 -13.11 -18.90
C TYR A 230 0.24 -14.16 -17.98
N MET A 231 0.74 -13.77 -16.80
CA MET A 231 1.51 -14.67 -15.94
C MET A 231 0.69 -15.40 -14.88
N VAL A 232 -0.46 -14.87 -14.47
CA VAL A 232 -1.21 -15.41 -13.31
C VAL A 232 -2.47 -16.15 -13.76
N SER A 233 -2.85 -17.21 -13.05
CA SER A 233 -4.09 -17.96 -13.24
C SER A 233 -4.83 -18.12 -11.91
N ASP A 234 -6.17 -18.06 -11.91
CA ASP A 234 -6.97 -18.17 -10.69
C ASP A 234 -6.80 -19.51 -9.97
N ARG A 235 -6.56 -20.59 -10.71
CA ARG A 235 -6.38 -21.94 -10.17
C ARG A 235 -5.10 -22.57 -10.70
N PRO A 236 -4.41 -23.39 -9.88
CA PRO A 236 -3.28 -24.19 -10.33
C PRO A 236 -3.62 -25.06 -11.53
N SER A 237 -4.85 -25.60 -11.59
CA SER A 237 -5.33 -26.47 -12.69
C SER A 237 -5.32 -25.81 -14.07
N ASN A 238 -5.46 -24.49 -14.12
CA ASN A 238 -5.59 -23.74 -15.36
C ASN A 238 -4.27 -23.07 -15.77
N HIS A 239 -3.21 -23.25 -14.97
CA HIS A 239 -1.94 -22.59 -15.19
C HIS A 239 -1.11 -23.36 -16.24
N PRO A 240 -0.73 -22.75 -17.38
CA PRO A 240 -0.12 -23.46 -18.50
C PRO A 240 1.33 -23.92 -18.24
N ARG A 241 2.03 -23.30 -17.28
CA ARG A 241 3.45 -23.57 -16.98
C ARG A 241 3.68 -24.38 -15.70
N ILE A 242 2.63 -24.83 -15.02
CA ILE A 242 2.78 -25.59 -13.77
C ILE A 242 3.19 -27.04 -14.08
N SER A 243 4.10 -27.60 -13.29
CA SER A 243 4.40 -29.03 -13.40
C SER A 243 3.27 -29.87 -12.81
N GLU A 244 3.01 -31.06 -13.38
CA GLU A 244 1.96 -31.94 -12.88
C GLU A 244 2.24 -32.42 -11.44
N ALA A 245 3.52 -32.61 -11.08
CA ALA A 245 3.94 -32.91 -9.72
C ALA A 245 3.60 -31.77 -8.73
N GLU A 246 3.86 -30.52 -9.09
CA GLU A 246 3.52 -29.35 -8.25
C GLU A 246 2.00 -29.19 -8.11
N LYS A 247 1.25 -29.40 -9.19
CA LYS A 247 -0.21 -29.34 -9.18
C LYS A 247 -0.84 -30.39 -8.27
N GLN A 248 -0.35 -31.63 -8.30
CA GLN A 248 -0.83 -32.70 -7.41
C GLN A 248 -0.50 -32.42 -5.95
N TYR A 249 0.70 -31.91 -5.66
CA TYR A 249 1.08 -31.50 -4.31
C TYR A 249 0.15 -30.42 -3.74
N ILE A 250 -0.11 -29.35 -4.51
CA ILE A 250 -1.01 -28.27 -4.07
C ILE A 250 -2.43 -28.80 -3.88
N THR A 251 -2.96 -29.55 -4.84
CA THR A 251 -4.33 -30.05 -4.79
C THR A 251 -4.53 -30.94 -3.56
N LYS A 252 -3.59 -31.86 -3.31
CA LYS A 252 -3.63 -32.74 -2.14
C LYS A 252 -3.55 -31.94 -0.83
N ALA A 253 -2.59 -31.02 -0.71
CA ALA A 253 -2.42 -30.21 0.50
C ALA A 253 -3.63 -29.30 0.79
N VAL A 254 -4.26 -28.76 -0.25
CA VAL A 254 -5.46 -27.91 -0.11
C VAL A 254 -6.69 -28.76 0.24
N GLU A 255 -6.87 -29.92 -0.40
CA GLU A 255 -7.99 -30.85 -0.11
C GLU A 255 -7.91 -31.43 1.31
N GLU A 256 -6.71 -31.75 1.80
CA GLU A 256 -6.50 -32.21 3.18
C GLU A 256 -6.91 -31.16 4.21
N ASN A 257 -6.72 -29.87 3.91
CA ASN A 257 -6.97 -28.79 4.85
C ASN A 257 -8.36 -28.17 4.75
N MET A 258 -8.95 -28.06 3.55
CA MET A 258 -10.24 -27.42 3.32
C MET A 258 -11.37 -28.39 2.93
N GLY A 259 -11.06 -29.69 2.79
CA GLY A 259 -11.98 -30.69 2.26
C GLY A 259 -12.13 -30.62 0.74
N LYS A 260 -12.77 -31.64 0.15
CA LYS A 260 -13.01 -31.67 -1.30
C LYS A 260 -13.90 -30.49 -1.71
N HIS A 261 -13.42 -29.67 -2.65
CA HIS A 261 -14.20 -28.58 -3.20
C HIS A 261 -15.39 -29.11 -4.03
N THR A 262 -16.56 -29.17 -3.41
CA THR A 262 -17.84 -29.52 -4.05
C THR A 262 -18.42 -28.32 -4.81
N GLY A 263 -17.74 -27.89 -5.88
CA GLY A 263 -18.32 -26.97 -6.87
C GLY A 263 -18.63 -25.55 -6.37
N LYS A 264 -19.82 -25.32 -5.79
CA LYS A 264 -20.27 -23.98 -5.35
C LYS A 264 -19.88 -23.74 -3.88
N PRO A 265 -19.27 -22.59 -3.56
CA PRO A 265 -19.04 -22.24 -2.17
C PRO A 265 -20.38 -22.15 -1.44
N PRO A 266 -20.51 -22.76 -0.24
CA PRO A 266 -21.72 -22.62 0.57
C PRO A 266 -21.95 -21.13 0.90
N ALA A 267 -23.22 -20.77 1.15
CA ALA A 267 -23.57 -19.42 1.55
C ALA A 267 -22.77 -19.01 2.80
N THR A 268 -22.11 -17.85 2.75
CA THR A 268 -21.27 -17.37 3.85
C THR A 268 -22.12 -17.16 5.11
N PRO A 269 -21.86 -17.88 6.22
CA PRO A 269 -22.69 -17.81 7.43
C PRO A 269 -22.32 -16.57 8.26
N TRP A 270 -22.71 -15.38 7.77
CA TRP A 270 -22.38 -14.09 8.39
C TRP A 270 -22.75 -14.01 9.87
N GLY A 271 -23.92 -14.52 10.25
CA GLY A 271 -24.37 -14.54 11.65
C GLY A 271 -23.41 -15.33 12.54
N SER A 272 -23.04 -16.54 12.13
CA SER A 272 -22.12 -17.39 12.90
C SER A 272 -20.72 -16.79 13.00
N ILE A 273 -20.23 -16.16 11.93
CA ILE A 273 -18.92 -15.47 11.91
C ILE A 273 -18.92 -14.32 12.92
N LEU A 274 -19.96 -13.48 12.93
CA LEU A 274 -20.06 -12.34 13.85
C LEU A 274 -20.26 -12.76 15.31
N THR A 275 -20.80 -13.94 15.57
CA THR A 275 -20.93 -14.49 16.94
C THR A 275 -19.72 -15.29 17.42
N SER A 276 -18.73 -15.55 16.55
CA SER A 276 -17.59 -16.41 16.87
C SER A 276 -16.56 -15.69 17.75
N ARG A 277 -16.23 -16.28 18.90
CA ARG A 277 -15.21 -15.75 19.83
C ARG A 277 -13.81 -15.69 19.20
N ALA A 278 -13.47 -16.66 18.35
CA ALA A 278 -12.17 -16.71 17.70
C ALA A 278 -11.97 -15.56 16.70
N VAL A 279 -13.04 -15.18 15.97
CA VAL A 279 -13.01 -14.05 15.04
C VAL A 279 -12.78 -12.74 15.80
N TRP A 280 -13.50 -12.53 16.90
CA TRP A 280 -13.29 -11.35 17.75
C TRP A 280 -11.92 -11.31 18.40
N ALA A 281 -11.39 -12.44 18.87
CA ALA A 281 -10.03 -12.51 19.40
C ALA A 281 -8.98 -12.11 18.35
N CYS A 282 -9.14 -12.59 17.11
CA CYS A 282 -8.27 -12.19 16.00
C CYS A 282 -8.40 -10.70 15.67
N TRP A 283 -9.62 -10.17 15.65
CA TRP A 283 -9.89 -8.76 15.40
C TRP A 283 -9.25 -7.84 16.45
N PHE A 284 -9.44 -8.14 17.75
CA PHE A 284 -8.81 -7.37 18.83
C PHE A 284 -7.29 -7.49 18.81
N GLY A 285 -6.75 -8.66 18.48
CA GLY A 285 -5.30 -8.84 18.31
C GLY A 285 -4.74 -7.98 17.18
N HIS A 286 -5.40 -7.97 16.02
CA HIS A 286 -5.00 -7.13 14.88
C HIS A 286 -5.13 -5.64 15.21
N PHE A 287 -6.24 -5.24 15.84
CA PHE A 287 -6.46 -3.86 16.28
C PHE A 287 -5.38 -3.39 17.24
N ALA A 288 -5.05 -4.18 18.27
CA ALA A 288 -4.00 -3.83 19.22
C ALA A 288 -2.61 -3.73 18.56
N GLY A 289 -2.32 -4.63 17.61
CA GLY A 289 -1.09 -4.61 16.82
C GLY A 289 -0.96 -3.34 15.97
N ASP A 290 -1.99 -3.03 15.18
CA ASP A 290 -2.00 -1.83 14.33
C ASP A 290 -1.96 -0.55 15.18
N TRP A 291 -2.75 -0.49 16.25
CA TRP A 291 -2.77 0.65 17.17
C TRP A 291 -1.38 0.89 17.78
N GLY A 292 -0.74 -0.16 18.27
CA GLY A 292 0.61 -0.09 18.83
C GLY A 292 1.64 0.40 17.81
N ALA A 293 1.62 -0.18 16.59
CA ALA A 293 2.52 0.20 15.51
C ALA A 293 2.36 1.68 15.10
N TYR A 294 1.12 2.15 14.90
CA TYR A 294 0.85 3.54 14.54
C TYR A 294 1.17 4.51 15.67
N THR A 295 0.90 4.14 16.92
CA THR A 295 1.26 4.96 18.10
C THR A 295 2.78 5.12 18.19
N MET A 296 3.53 4.03 18.05
CA MET A 296 4.99 4.11 18.01
C MET A 296 5.47 4.98 16.84
N LEU A 297 4.92 4.80 15.65
CA LEU A 297 5.33 5.58 14.47
C LEU A 297 5.12 7.09 14.68
N VAL A 298 4.00 7.51 15.29
CA VAL A 298 3.67 8.93 15.50
C VAL A 298 4.37 9.53 16.72
N SER A 299 4.46 8.79 17.83
CA SER A 299 5.00 9.31 19.09
C SER A 299 6.51 9.16 19.22
N LEU A 300 7.15 8.27 18.46
CA LEU A 300 8.59 8.04 18.55
C LEU A 300 9.42 9.30 18.24
N PRO A 301 9.15 10.10 17.18
CA PRO A 301 9.90 11.32 16.92
C PRO A 301 9.81 12.34 18.05
N SER A 302 8.61 12.54 18.62
CA SER A 302 8.40 13.43 19.76
C SER A 302 9.10 12.92 21.03
N PHE A 303 9.05 11.62 21.30
CA PHE A 303 9.72 11.03 22.46
C PHE A 303 11.25 11.16 22.39
N LEU A 304 11.85 10.88 21.23
CA LEU A 304 13.30 11.01 21.02
C LEU A 304 13.77 12.47 21.19
N LYS A 305 12.95 13.43 20.75
CA LYS A 305 13.24 14.86 20.90
C LYS A 305 13.06 15.33 22.34
N ASP A 306 11.87 15.11 22.92
CA ASP A 306 11.44 15.78 24.15
C ASP A 306 12.00 15.11 25.41
N VAL A 307 12.23 13.79 25.39
CA VAL A 307 12.72 13.02 26.56
C VAL A 307 14.22 12.74 26.44
N LEU A 308 14.68 12.34 25.26
CA LEU A 308 16.08 11.97 25.02
C LEU A 308 16.96 13.14 24.55
N GLY A 309 16.37 14.29 24.19
CA GLY A 309 17.10 15.48 23.77
C GLY A 309 17.90 15.31 22.46
N LEU A 310 17.58 14.29 21.66
CA LEU A 310 18.28 13.99 20.41
C LEU A 310 17.81 14.93 19.31
N ASP A 311 18.76 15.53 18.60
CA ASP A 311 18.47 16.46 17.51
C ASP A 311 17.90 15.68 16.31
N LEU A 312 16.67 16.01 15.89
CA LEU A 312 15.90 15.28 14.86
C LEU A 312 16.66 15.15 13.52
N SER A 313 17.60 16.05 13.25
CA SER A 313 18.50 16.05 12.10
C SER A 313 19.41 14.82 12.02
N SER A 314 19.83 14.29 13.19
CA SER A 314 20.65 13.08 13.30
C SER A 314 19.85 11.77 13.31
N VAL A 315 18.55 11.86 13.59
CA VAL A 315 17.62 10.71 13.60
C VAL A 315 17.08 10.43 12.19
N GLY A 316 16.97 11.44 11.33
CA GLY A 316 16.46 11.29 9.96
C GLY A 316 17.35 10.46 9.02
N SER A 317 18.62 10.25 9.35
CA SER A 317 19.56 9.38 8.60
C SER A 317 19.63 7.94 9.12
N LEU A 318 18.91 7.64 10.22
CA LEU A 318 18.85 6.33 10.87
C LEU A 318 17.65 5.48 10.41
N PHE A 319 16.71 6.08 9.69
CA PHE A 319 15.56 5.44 9.04
C PHE A 319 15.77 5.37 7.54
#